data_AF-M8CAK3-F1
#
_entry.id   AF-M8CAK3-F1
#
_cell.length_a   1.000
_cell.length_b   1.000
_cell.length_c   1.000
_cell.angle_alpha   90.00
_cell.angle_beta   90.00
_cell.angle_gamma   90.00
#
_symmetry.space_group_name_H-M   'P 1'
#
loop_
_entity.id
_entity.type
_entity.pdbx_description
1 polymer ?
#
loop_
_entity_poly.entity_id
_entity_poly.type
_entity_poly.pdbx_seq_one_letter_code
_entity_poly.pdbx_strand_id
1 'polypeptide(L)'
;MPLRFTNGVDVDQVTGQVYFTHSSMNYDRSEHEMVTKTGDSTGRLMMYDPRTSDDTVLQPRMTYPNGVALSADRTYLVVASTARASC
;
A
#
# COMPACT_ATOMS: atom_id res chain seq x y z
N MET A 1 3.45 -12.30 -6.92
CA MET A 1 3.75 -12.50 -5.48
C MET A 1 2.42 -12.47 -4.73
N PRO A 2 2.09 -13.40 -3.82
CA PRO A 2 0.78 -13.37 -3.17
C PRO A 2 0.58 -12.07 -2.38
N LEU A 3 -0.53 -11.38 -2.65
CA LEU A 3 -0.95 -10.17 -1.94
C LEU A 3 -1.54 -10.58 -0.58
N ARG A 4 -0.68 -10.69 0.43
CA ARG A 4 -0.99 -11.25 1.76
C ARG A 4 -1.57 -10.24 2.73
N PHE A 5 -1.24 -8.97 2.54
CA PHE A 5 -1.62 -7.92 3.47
C PHE A 5 -1.90 -6.61 2.73
N THR A 6 -2.96 -6.58 1.91
CA THR A 6 -3.45 -5.33 1.30
C THR A 6 -4.42 -4.61 2.22
N ASN A 7 -4.56 -3.29 2.02
CA ASN A 7 -5.27 -2.44 2.99
C ASN A 7 -6.12 -1.35 2.33
N GLY A 8 -5.48 -0.35 1.72
CA GLY A 8 -6.16 0.71 0.98
C GLY A 8 -6.10 0.45 -0.51
N VAL A 9 -7.13 0.89 -1.23
CA VAL A 9 -7.19 0.87 -2.69
C VAL A 9 -7.90 2.13 -3.18
N ASP A 10 -7.42 2.67 -4.29
CA ASP A 10 -8.10 3.72 -5.04
C ASP A 10 -7.89 3.49 -6.55
N VAL A 11 -8.80 4.00 -7.37
CA VAL A 11 -8.81 3.74 -8.81
C VAL A 11 -8.89 5.06 -9.57
N ASP A 12 -7.95 5.27 -10.49
CA ASP A 12 -8.07 6.35 -11.46
C ASP A 12 -9.25 6.06 -12.41
N GLN A 13 -10.32 6.83 -12.24
CA GLN A 13 -11.55 6.66 -13.02
C GLN A 13 -11.38 6.96 -14.52
N VAL A 14 -10.27 7.59 -14.93
CA VAL A 14 -9.99 7.91 -16.33
C VAL A 14 -9.16 6.82 -17.00
N THR A 15 -8.11 6.33 -16.34
CA THR A 15 -7.20 5.34 -16.93
C THR A 15 -7.55 3.89 -16.55
N GLY A 16 -8.30 3.69 -15.46
CA GLY A 16 -8.57 2.40 -14.85
C GLY A 16 -7.41 1.84 -14.02
N GLN A 17 -6.31 2.58 -13.86
CA GLN A 17 -5.18 2.15 -13.04
C GLN A 17 -5.59 2.05 -11.57
N VAL A 18 -5.17 0.97 -10.91
CA VAL A 18 -5.53 0.67 -9.53
C VAL A 18 -4.32 0.91 -8.64
N TYR A 19 -4.42 1.82 -7.69
CA TYR A 19 -3.39 2.09 -6.70
C TYR A 19 -3.77 1.45 -5.38
N PHE A 20 -2.86 0.73 -4.73
CA PHE A 20 -3.17 0.06 -3.47
C PHE A 20 -1.95 -0.05 -2.56
N THR A 21 -2.19 -0.17 -1.26
CA THR A 21 -1.15 -0.39 -0.27
C THR A 21 -1.02 -1.88 0.06
N HIS A 22 0.23 -2.31 0.21
CA HIS A 22 0.60 -3.62 0.75
C HIS A 22 1.36 -3.38 2.06
N SER A 23 0.74 -3.67 3.20
CA SER A 23 1.19 -3.23 4.53
C SER A 23 2.47 -3.92 5.01
N SER A 24 2.70 -5.18 4.66
CA SER A 24 3.89 -5.94 5.06
C SER A 24 4.19 -7.05 4.05
N MET A 25 5.47 -7.34 3.82
CA MET A 25 5.90 -8.55 3.10
C MET A 25 6.21 -9.72 4.03
N ASN A 26 6.27 -9.48 5.35
CA ASN A 26 6.70 -10.44 6.35
C ASN A 26 5.53 -11.07 7.11
N TYR A 27 4.39 -10.38 7.18
CA TYR A 27 3.25 -10.74 8.00
C TYR A 27 1.96 -10.81 7.18
N ASP A 28 1.06 -11.70 7.56
CA ASP A 28 -0.31 -11.71 7.04
C ASP A 28 -1.18 -10.68 7.80
N ARG A 29 -2.35 -10.32 7.24
CA ARG A 29 -3.29 -9.38 7.89
C ARG A 29 -3.68 -9.81 9.32
N SER A 30 -3.77 -11.10 9.61
CA SER A 30 -4.08 -11.60 10.96
C SER A 30 -2.99 -11.28 11.98
N GLU A 31 -1.75 -11.05 11.52
CA GLU A 31 -0.58 -10.78 12.35
C GLU A 31 -0.26 -9.27 12.39
N HIS A 32 -1.23 -8.41 12.09
CA HIS A 32 -1.04 -6.97 11.98
C HIS A 32 -0.34 -6.30 13.18
N GLU A 33 -0.52 -6.81 14.39
CA GLU A 33 0.19 -6.34 15.58
C GLU A 33 1.72 -6.46 15.46
N MET A 34 2.21 -7.49 14.75
CA MET A 34 3.64 -7.72 14.56
C MET A 34 4.28 -6.64 13.70
N VAL A 35 3.55 -6.06 12.75
CA VAL A 35 4.03 -4.95 11.92
C VAL A 35 4.38 -3.75 12.81
N THR A 36 3.51 -3.40 13.76
CA THR A 36 3.76 -2.32 14.73
C THR A 36 4.83 -2.68 15.75
N LYS A 37 4.79 -3.89 16.32
CA LYS A 37 5.74 -4.35 17.35
C LYS A 37 7.18 -4.44 16.83
N THR A 38 7.36 -4.84 15.58
CA THR A 38 8.70 -4.95 14.97
C THR A 38 9.14 -3.66 14.28
N GLY A 39 8.22 -2.75 13.98
CA GLY A 39 8.53 -1.59 13.14
C GLY A 39 8.80 -2.00 11.69
N ASP A 40 8.07 -3.01 11.21
CA ASP A 40 8.25 -3.52 9.86
C ASP A 40 8.04 -2.41 8.83
N SER A 41 9.03 -2.29 7.97
CA SER A 41 9.11 -1.27 6.92
C SER A 41 9.18 -1.92 5.55
N THR A 42 8.70 -3.16 5.40
CA THR A 42 8.62 -3.85 4.10
C THR A 42 7.34 -3.54 3.33
N GLY A 43 6.48 -2.67 3.86
CA GLY A 43 5.29 -2.20 3.18
C GLY A 43 5.60 -1.45 1.88
N ARG A 44 4.63 -1.40 0.97
CA ARG A 44 4.79 -0.84 -0.39
C ARG A 44 3.50 -0.17 -0.87
N LEU A 45 3.66 0.88 -1.66
CA LEU A 45 2.62 1.40 -2.56
C LEU A 45 2.76 0.72 -3.92
N MET A 46 1.66 0.20 -4.42
CA MET A 46 1.56 -0.58 -5.66
C MET A 46 0.63 0.11 -6.65
N MET A 47 0.85 -0.15 -7.94
CA MET A 47 -0.07 0.17 -9.02
C MET A 47 -0.27 -1.07 -9.89
N TYR A 48 -1.51 -1.35 -10.28
CA TYR A 48 -1.87 -2.38 -11.24
C TYR A 48 -2.53 -1.73 -12.47
N ASP A 49 -2.02 -2.05 -13.67
CA ASP A 49 -2.65 -1.64 -14.93
C ASP A 49 -3.47 -2.81 -15.50
N PRO A 50 -4.81 -2.74 -15.47
CA PRO A 50 -5.66 -3.84 -15.95
C PRO A 50 -5.54 -4.11 -17.45
N ARG A 51 -4.99 -3.17 -18.23
CA ARG A 51 -4.85 -3.33 -19.69
C ARG A 51 -3.64 -4.18 -20.06
N THR A 52 -2.56 -4.10 -19.28
CA THR A 52 -1.34 -4.90 -19.48
C THR A 52 -1.23 -6.06 -18.49
N SER A 53 -2.04 -6.05 -17.43
CA SER A 53 -1.94 -6.95 -16.28
C SER A 53 -0.61 -6.84 -15.53
N ASP A 54 0.04 -5.68 -15.58
CA ASP A 54 1.30 -5.44 -14.90
C ASP A 54 1.09 -4.87 -13.49
N ASP A 55 1.81 -5.45 -12.53
CA ASP A 55 1.98 -4.92 -11.18
C ASP A 55 3.28 -4.11 -11.09
N THR A 56 3.20 -2.86 -10.66
CA THR A 56 4.35 -1.97 -10.46
C THR A 56 4.46 -1.57 -8.99
N VAL A 57 5.67 -1.64 -8.44
CA VAL A 57 5.98 -1.04 -7.13
C VAL A 57 6.28 0.44 -7.34
N LEU A 58 5.41 1.33 -6.87
CA LEU A 58 5.61 2.78 -6.97
C LEU A 58 6.56 3.29 -5.88
N GLN A 59 6.36 2.83 -4.65
CA GLN A 59 7.20 3.20 -3.50
C GLN A 59 7.45 1.98 -2.62
N PRO A 60 8.70 1.50 -2.52
CA PRO A 60 9.07 0.47 -1.58
C PRO A 60 9.39 1.03 -0.19
N ARG A 61 9.62 0.14 0.78
CA ARG A 61 10.17 0.43 2.10
C ARG A 61 9.33 1.38 2.97
N MET A 62 8.01 1.21 2.93
CA MET A 62 7.07 2.02 3.71
C MET A 62 6.80 1.34 5.06
N THR A 63 6.81 2.14 6.13
CA THR A 63 6.39 1.66 7.46
C THR A 63 4.88 1.63 7.51
N TYR A 64 4.34 0.41 7.55
CA TYR A 64 2.92 0.11 7.72
C TYR A 64 1.93 1.02 6.95
N PRO A 65 1.98 1.04 5.60
CA PRO A 65 1.01 1.79 4.80
C PRO A 65 -0.37 1.11 4.87
N ASN A 66 -1.40 1.87 5.23
CA ASN A 66 -2.77 1.36 5.45
C ASN A 66 -3.80 1.95 4.49
N GLY A 67 -3.61 3.17 3.99
CA GLY A 67 -4.56 3.84 3.10
C GLY A 67 -3.87 4.50 1.93
N VAL A 68 -4.56 4.62 0.81
CA VAL A 68 -4.13 5.41 -0.35
C VAL A 68 -5.32 6.17 -0.91
N ALA A 69 -5.08 7.38 -1.43
CA ALA A 69 -6.04 8.16 -2.20
C ALA A 69 -5.33 8.90 -3.34
N LEU A 70 -5.94 8.91 -4.52
CA LEU A 70 -5.51 9.66 -5.69
C LEU A 70 -6.08 11.09 -5.61
N SER A 71 -5.25 12.09 -5.89
CA SER A 71 -5.71 13.47 -5.95
C SER A 71 -6.73 13.66 -7.07
N ALA A 72 -7.68 14.59 -6.89
CA ALA A 72 -8.75 14.81 -7.88
C ALA A 72 -8.21 15.24 -9.27
N ASP A 73 -7.08 15.95 -9.28
CA ASP A 73 -6.35 16.34 -10.49
C ASP A 73 -5.38 15.25 -11.00
N ARG A 74 -5.29 14.11 -10.31
CA ARG A 74 -4.51 12.91 -10.67
C ARG A 74 -2.99 13.15 -10.76
N THR A 75 -2.48 14.13 -10.01
CA THR A 75 -1.05 14.50 -10.03
C THR A 75 -0.25 13.88 -8.88
N TYR A 76 -0.90 13.42 -7.80
CA TYR A 76 -0.22 12.76 -6.68
C TYR A 76 -1.12 11.76 -5.95
N LEU A 77 -0.47 10.90 -5.16
CA LEU A 77 -1.11 9.97 -4.24
C LEU A 77 -0.83 10.40 -2.80
N VAL A 78 -1.82 10.34 -1.92
CA VAL A 78 -1.66 10.47 -0.47
C VAL A 78 -1.69 9.08 0.13
N VAL A 79 -0.71 8.76 0.97
CA VAL A 79 -0.63 7.46 1.65
C VAL A 79 -0.71 7.68 3.16
N ALA A 80 -1.63 6.98 3.81
CA ALA A 80 -1.74 6.96 5.27
C ALA A 80 -0.91 5.80 5.83
N SER A 81 -0.03 6.10 6.78
CA SER A 81 0.84 5.12 7.44
C SER A 81 0.53 5.06 8.94
N THR A 82 0.54 3.86 9.50
CA THR A 82 0.40 3.68 10.96
C THR A 82 1.78 3.70 11.59
N ALA A 83 2.10 4.79 12.28
CA ALA A 83 3.33 4.90 13.03
C ALA A 83 3.28 4.00 14.28
N ARG A 84 4.46 3.62 14.75
CA ARG A 84 4.63 3.00 16.05
C ARG A 84 4.19 3.99 17.12
N ALA A 85 3.36 3.55 18.07
CA ALA A 85 3.21 4.29 19.33
C ALA A 85 4.55 4.20 20.08
N SER A 86 5.37 5.23 19.98
CA SER A 86 6.51 5.43 20.86
C SER A 86 5.99 6.14 22.11
N CYS A 87 5.86 5.41 23.22
CA CYS A 87 5.89 6.01 24.55
C CYS A 87 7.34 6.38 24.89
#